data_AF-A0A6M5UBX7-F1
#
_entry.id   AF-A0A6M5UBX7-F1
#
_cell.length_a   1.000
_cell.length_b   1.000
_cell.length_c   1.000
_cell.angle_alpha   90.00
_cell.angle_beta   90.00
_cell.angle_gamma   90.00
#
_symmetry.space_group_name_H-M   'P 1'
#
loop_
_entity.id
_entity.type
_entity.pdbx_description
1 polymer ?
#
loop_
_entity_poly.entity_id
_entity_poly.type
_entity_poly.pdbx_seq_one_letter_code
_entity_poly.pdbx_strand_id
1 'polypeptide(L)'
;MSTVTTLGVTGMTCGNCVAHVTKDLEAVAGVENVSVELRVGGASEVTVFSDDPLDEAALREAVDEAGYEVASLEVQEDALAAQYAEQAAEKQEAHNCACGCGTAPSGDATPATKTYDLQVPPVS
;
A
#
# COMPACT_ATOMS: atom_id res chain seq x y z
N MET A 1 -16.76 4.54 5.17
CA MET A 1 -16.30 3.14 4.96
C MET A 1 -15.05 3.28 4.14
N SER A 2 -13.87 3.19 4.75
CA SER A 2 -12.66 3.64 4.07
C SER A 2 -12.31 2.79 2.84
N THR A 3 -12.13 3.45 1.71
CA THR A 3 -11.73 2.88 0.42
C THR A 3 -10.32 3.33 0.07
N VAL A 4 -9.54 2.41 -0.50
CA VAL A 4 -8.18 2.69 -0.95
C VAL A 4 -8.12 2.48 -2.45
N THR A 5 -7.72 3.50 -3.20
CA THR A 5 -7.56 3.41 -4.65
C THR A 5 -6.09 3.56 -5.02
N THR A 6 -5.55 2.56 -5.71
CA THR A 6 -4.17 2.58 -6.19
C THR A 6 -4.16 2.89 -7.68
N LEU A 7 -3.35 3.87 -8.09
CA LEU A 7 -3.21 4.31 -9.47
C LEU A 7 -1.73 4.22 -9.90
N GLY A 8 -1.48 3.67 -11.08
CA GLY A 8 -0.16 3.73 -11.72
C GLY A 8 -0.09 4.91 -12.67
N VAL A 9 0.68 5.93 -12.35
CA VAL A 9 0.81 7.15 -13.16
C VAL A 9 2.17 7.17 -13.86
N THR A 10 2.17 7.40 -15.17
CA THR A 10 3.40 7.48 -15.98
C THR A 10 3.77 8.92 -16.30
N GLY A 11 5.07 9.17 -16.54
CA GLY A 11 5.57 10.50 -16.92
C GLY A 11 6.03 11.38 -15.75
N MET A 12 5.77 11.00 -14.51
CA MET A 12 6.35 11.68 -13.34
C MET A 12 7.85 11.39 -13.24
N THR A 13 8.67 12.45 -13.28
CA THR A 13 10.15 12.34 -13.26
C THR A 13 10.79 13.15 -12.14
N CYS A 14 10.01 13.96 -11.41
CA CYS A 14 10.53 14.93 -10.46
C CYS A 14 9.63 15.05 -9.22
N GLY A 15 10.20 15.35 -8.05
CA GLY A 15 9.40 15.52 -6.82
C GLY A 15 8.38 16.67 -6.89
N ASN A 16 8.67 17.70 -7.69
CA ASN A 16 7.71 18.80 -7.93
C ASN A 16 6.53 18.35 -8.80
N CYS A 17 6.74 17.40 -9.69
CA CYS A 17 5.73 16.78 -10.55
C CYS A 17 4.74 16.00 -9.67
N VAL A 18 5.28 15.23 -8.71
CA VAL A 18 4.49 14.51 -7.71
C VAL A 18 3.64 15.47 -6.89
N ALA A 19 4.25 16.52 -6.32
CA ALA A 19 3.52 17.47 -5.47
C ALA A 19 2.37 18.19 -6.21
N HIS A 20 2.48 18.38 -7.52
CA HIS A 20 1.42 18.94 -8.35
C HIS A 20 0.24 17.96 -8.47
N VAL A 21 0.52 16.73 -8.92
CA VAL A 21 -0.48 15.66 -9.05
C VAL A 21 -1.17 15.33 -7.73
N THR A 22 -0.40 15.26 -6.64
CA THR A 22 -0.94 15.05 -5.30
C THR A 22 -1.95 16.13 -4.93
N LYS A 23 -1.66 17.40 -5.22
CA LYS A 23 -2.58 18.51 -4.93
C LYS A 23 -3.86 18.45 -5.75
N ASP A 24 -3.77 18.11 -7.03
CA ASP A 24 -4.94 17.97 -7.90
C ASP A 24 -5.82 16.80 -7.44
N LEU A 25 -5.20 15.69 -7.03
CA LEU A 25 -5.91 14.54 -6.45
C LEU A 25 -6.53 14.85 -5.08
N GLU A 26 -5.85 15.58 -4.20
CA GLU A 26 -6.39 16.04 -2.91
C GLU A 26 -7.56 17.02 -3.09
N ALA A 27 -7.68 17.67 -4.25
CA ALA A 27 -8.82 18.54 -4.57
C ALA A 27 -10.07 17.76 -5.01
N VAL A 28 -9.94 16.47 -5.34
CA VAL A 28 -11.07 15.60 -5.67
C VAL A 28 -11.93 15.39 -4.43
N ALA A 29 -13.24 15.60 -4.57
CA ALA A 29 -14.18 15.43 -3.46
C ALA A 29 -14.17 13.98 -2.95
N GLY A 30 -13.93 13.80 -1.65
CA GLY A 30 -13.90 12.49 -0.99
C GLY A 30 -12.49 11.95 -0.72
N VAL A 31 -11.44 12.60 -1.25
CA VAL A 31 -10.05 12.25 -0.93
C VAL A 31 -9.68 12.78 0.47
N GLU A 32 -9.19 11.89 1.33
CA GLU A 32 -8.66 12.23 2.65
C GLU A 32 -7.14 12.29 2.68
N ASN A 33 -6.49 11.38 1.94
CA ASN A 33 -5.03 11.32 1.90
C ASN A 33 -4.52 10.76 0.58
N VAL A 34 -3.35 11.20 0.14
CA VAL A 34 -2.69 10.70 -1.05
C VAL A 34 -1.22 10.39 -0.73
N SER A 35 -0.80 9.16 -1.00
CA SER A 35 0.59 8.72 -0.93
C SER A 35 1.10 8.45 -2.33
N VAL A 36 2.34 8.85 -2.65
CA VAL A 36 2.92 8.66 -3.98
C VAL A 36 4.31 8.03 -3.88
N GLU A 37 4.48 6.92 -4.58
CA GLU A 37 5.76 6.23 -4.77
C GLU A 37 6.30 6.52 -6.17
N LEU A 38 7.16 7.54 -6.26
CA LEU A 38 7.80 7.96 -7.51
C LEU A 38 8.78 6.88 -8.02
N ARG A 39 8.53 6.37 -9.23
CA ARG A 39 9.47 5.51 -9.96
C ARG A 39 9.97 6.22 -11.22
N VAL A 40 11.17 6.79 -11.10
CA VAL A 40 11.85 7.45 -12.21
C VAL A 40 12.08 6.45 -13.36
N GLY A 41 11.47 6.73 -14.52
CA GLY A 41 11.57 5.87 -15.71
C GLY A 41 10.55 4.74 -15.78
N GLY A 42 9.51 4.75 -14.94
CA GLY A 42 8.41 3.78 -14.98
C GLY A 42 7.06 4.38 -14.57
N ALA A 43 6.12 3.49 -14.22
CA ALA A 43 4.86 3.87 -13.59
C ALA A 43 5.11 4.11 -12.09
N SER A 44 4.77 5.31 -11.63
CA SER A 44 4.77 5.70 -10.22
C SER A 44 3.44 5.30 -9.60
N GLU A 45 3.48 4.71 -8.42
CA GLU A 45 2.27 4.26 -7.73
C GLU A 45 1.70 5.41 -6.89
N VAL A 46 0.39 5.61 -6.94
CA VAL A 46 -0.34 6.65 -6.24
C VAL A 46 -1.47 5.98 -5.47
N THR A 47 -1.42 6.05 -4.15
CA THR A 47 -2.41 5.44 -3.26
C THR A 47 -3.27 6.53 -2.64
N VAL A 48 -4.56 6.51 -2.97
CA VAL A 48 -5.56 7.48 -2.53
C VAL A 48 -6.45 6.85 -1.48
N PHE A 49 -6.55 7.51 -0.33
CA PHE A 49 -7.42 7.12 0.78
C PHE A 49 -8.65 8.02 0.81
N SER A 50 -9.81 7.40 1.00
CA SER A 50 -11.13 8.05 0.95
C SER A 50 -12.10 7.36 1.91
N ASP A 51 -13.08 8.08 2.47
CA ASP A 51 -14.13 7.46 3.32
C ASP A 51 -15.33 6.93 2.53
N ASP A 52 -15.42 7.30 1.24
CA ASP A 52 -16.47 6.89 0.32
C ASP A 52 -15.84 6.42 -1.00
N PRO A 53 -16.49 5.48 -1.71
CA PRO A 53 -16.02 5.01 -3.00
C PRO A 53 -15.89 6.20 -3.97
N LEU A 54 -14.66 6.43 -4.43
CA LEU A 54 -14.36 7.45 -5.42
C LEU A 54 -14.70 6.95 -6.82
N ASP A 55 -15.15 7.87 -7.67
CA ASP A 55 -15.37 7.57 -9.07
C ASP A 55 -14.03 7.44 -9.79
N GLU A 56 -13.81 6.27 -10.39
CA GLU A 56 -12.59 5.98 -11.15
C GLU A 56 -12.34 6.96 -12.31
N ALA A 57 -13.41 7.45 -12.95
CA ALA A 57 -13.30 8.39 -14.05
C ALA A 57 -12.90 9.77 -13.53
N ALA A 58 -13.44 10.21 -12.39
CA ALA A 58 -13.04 11.46 -11.74
C ALA A 58 -11.56 11.45 -11.34
N LEU A 59 -11.06 10.33 -10.80
CA LEU A 59 -9.63 10.19 -10.48
C LEU A 59 -8.74 10.23 -11.73
N ARG A 60 -9.15 9.56 -12.81
CA ARG A 60 -8.42 9.63 -14.08
C ARG A 60 -8.43 11.04 -14.68
N GLU A 61 -9.57 11.72 -14.63
CA GLU A 61 -9.72 13.09 -15.13
C GLU A 61 -8.80 14.06 -14.37
N ALA A 62 -8.74 13.96 -13.04
CA ALA A 62 -7.82 14.78 -12.24
C ALA A 62 -6.35 14.57 -12.61
N VAL A 63 -5.94 13.33 -12.91
CA VAL A 63 -4.56 13.03 -13.37
C VAL A 63 -4.31 13.52 -14.79
N ASP A 64 -5.31 13.42 -15.68
CA ASP A 64 -5.25 13.93 -17.05
C ASP A 64 -5.16 15.47 -17.09
N GLU A 65 -5.92 16.16 -16.24
CA GLU A 65 -5.84 17.61 -16.04
C GLU A 65 -4.47 18.04 -15.51
N ALA A 66 -3.85 17.22 -14.66
CA ALA A 66 -2.47 17.43 -14.21
C ALA A 66 -1.42 17.16 -15.31
N GLY A 67 -1.84 16.62 -16.47
CA GLY A 67 -0.99 16.36 -17.63
C GLY A 67 -0.26 15.01 -17.59
N TYR A 68 -0.81 14.03 -16.86
CA TYR A 68 -0.24 12.69 -16.74
C TYR A 68 -1.26 11.62 -17.14
N GLU A 69 -0.76 10.41 -17.41
CA GLU A 69 -1.61 9.29 -17.84
C GLU A 69 -1.61 8.17 -16.80
N VAL A 70 -2.82 7.70 -16.48
CA VAL A 70 -3.06 6.56 -15.58
C VAL A 70 -2.94 5.25 -16.36
N ALA A 71 -1.85 4.51 -16.14
CA ALA A 71 -1.57 3.21 -16.73
C ALA A 71 -2.32 2.05 -16.05
N SER A 72 -2.61 2.17 -14.75
CA SER A 72 -3.37 1.18 -13.98
C SER A 72 -4.23 1.86 -12.93
N LEU A 73 -5.42 1.34 -12.65
CA LEU A 73 -6.27 1.80 -11.57
C LEU A 73 -6.89 0.57 -10.92
N GLU A 74 -6.71 0.47 -9.61
CA GLU A 74 -7.21 -0.62 -8.78
C GLU A 74 -7.94 -0.01 -7.58
N VAL A 75 -9.27 -0.19 -7.53
CA VAL A 75 -10.08 0.23 -6.39
C VAL A 75 -10.19 -0.93 -5.41
N GLN A 76 -9.75 -0.70 -4.19
CA GLN A 76 -9.93 -1.63 -3.07
C GLN A 76 -11.07 -1.08 -2.20
N GLU A 77 -12.30 -1.38 -2.65
CA GLU A 77 -13.57 -1.18 -1.92
C GLU A 77 -13.71 -2.18 -0.75
N ASP A 78 -12.66 -2.33 0.07
CA ASP A 78 -12.70 -3.09 1.31
C ASP A 78 -11.37 -2.88 2.06
N ALA A 79 -11.28 -1.85 2.91
CA ALA A 79 -10.20 -1.75 3.91
C ALA A 79 -10.28 -2.88 4.97
N LEU A 80 -10.81 -4.07 4.65
CA LEU A 80 -10.70 -5.31 5.41
C LEU A 80 -9.43 -6.11 5.08
N ALA A 81 -8.60 -5.66 4.12
CA ALA A 81 -7.26 -6.24 3.88
C ALA A 81 -6.19 -5.73 4.87
N ALA A 82 -6.28 -4.48 5.33
CA ALA A 82 -5.46 -3.99 6.45
C ALA A 82 -5.81 -4.71 7.77
N GLN A 83 -7.04 -5.22 7.88
CA GLN A 83 -7.55 -5.95 9.04
C GLN A 83 -7.05 -7.42 9.12
N TYR A 84 -6.40 -7.96 8.08
CA TYR A 84 -5.81 -9.32 8.11
C TYR A 84 -4.28 -9.36 8.11
N ALA A 85 -3.60 -8.22 7.96
CA ALA A 85 -2.15 -8.13 8.20
C ALA A 85 -1.83 -8.03 9.71
N GLU A 86 -2.67 -7.33 10.48
CA GLU A 86 -2.46 -7.19 11.93
C GLU A 86 -2.82 -8.47 12.71
N GLN A 87 -3.69 -9.35 12.18
CA GLN A 87 -3.97 -10.65 12.79
C GLN A 87 -2.91 -11.74 12.53
N ALA A 88 -1.87 -11.45 11.74
CA ALA A 88 -0.74 -12.37 11.54
C ALA A 88 0.40 -12.17 12.56
N ALA A 89 0.43 -11.03 13.26
CA ALA A 89 1.49 -10.72 14.23
C ALA A 89 1.21 -11.26 15.65
N GLU A 90 -0.03 -11.63 15.99
CA GLU A 90 -0.42 -11.82 17.41
C GLU A 90 -1.23 -13.09 17.73
N LYS A 91 -0.95 -14.24 17.12
CA LYS A 91 -1.54 -15.50 17.63
C LYS A 91 -0.64 -16.71 17.52
N GLN A 92 0.31 -16.84 18.45
CA GLN A 92 0.30 -17.93 19.46
C GLN A 92 1.53 -17.86 20.37
N GLU A 93 1.49 -16.98 21.38
CA GLU A 93 2.17 -17.29 22.63
C GLU A 93 1.33 -18.33 23.37
N ALA A 94 1.74 -19.60 23.27
CA ALA A 94 1.31 -20.64 24.20
C ALA A 94 2.41 -21.70 24.26
N HIS A 95 3.54 -21.25 24.79
CA HIS A 95 4.41 -22.05 25.63
C HIS A 95 3.56 -22.74 26.73
N ASN A 96 3.03 -23.90 26.38
CA ASN A 96 2.54 -24.90 27.32
C ASN A 96 2.69 -26.29 26.71
N CYS A 97 3.92 -26.82 26.72
CA CYS A 97 4.13 -28.17 27.23
C CYS A 97 5.63 -28.39 27.47
N ALA A 98 6.03 -28.29 28.73
CA ALA A 98 7.30 -28.80 29.20
C ALA A 98 7.25 -30.34 29.16
N CYS A 99 7.52 -30.96 28.00
CA CYS A 99 7.91 -32.38 27.94
C CYS A 99 8.49 -32.77 26.56
N GLY A 100 9.83 -32.90 26.48
CA GLY A 100 10.57 -33.95 25.75
C GLY A 100 10.39 -34.18 24.24
N CYS A 101 11.52 -34.11 23.52
CA CYS A 101 11.83 -34.67 22.17
C CYS A 101 11.09 -34.02 20.97
N GLY A 102 11.70 -33.67 19.83
CA GLY A 102 13.05 -33.72 19.30
C GLY A 102 13.01 -33.22 17.84
N THR A 103 14.20 -32.92 17.29
CA THR A 103 14.55 -32.79 15.86
C THR A 103 13.99 -31.63 15.01
N ALA A 104 14.90 -30.71 14.66
CA ALA A 104 14.84 -29.85 13.48
C ALA A 104 15.04 -30.66 12.18
N PRO A 105 14.75 -30.07 11.01
CA PRO A 105 15.83 -30.01 10.02
C PRO A 105 15.93 -28.71 9.20
N SER A 106 17.16 -28.51 8.76
CA SER A 106 17.75 -27.48 7.91
C SER A 106 17.11 -27.34 6.53
N GLY A 107 17.08 -26.11 6.00
CA GLY A 107 16.72 -25.81 4.61
C GLY A 107 17.14 -24.40 4.22
N ASP A 108 18.33 -24.32 3.62
CA ASP A 108 19.02 -23.12 3.14
C ASP A 108 18.39 -22.63 1.83
N ALA A 109 17.89 -21.38 1.78
CA ALA A 109 17.72 -20.60 0.56
C ALA A 109 17.42 -19.12 0.89
N THR A 110 18.44 -18.27 0.78
CA THR A 110 18.27 -16.80 0.67
C THR A 110 18.79 -16.37 -0.70
N PRO A 111 18.07 -15.50 -1.43
CA PRO A 111 18.75 -14.31 -1.91
C PRO A 111 18.11 -13.03 -1.35
N ALA A 112 19.00 -12.11 -1.00
CA ALA A 112 18.72 -10.86 -0.32
C ALA A 112 17.75 -9.96 -1.10
N THR A 113 16.55 -9.77 -0.56
CA THR A 113 15.85 -8.49 -0.66
C THR A 113 15.97 -7.87 0.71
N LYS A 114 16.65 -6.72 0.81
CA LYS A 114 16.76 -5.96 2.06
C LYS A 114 15.40 -5.32 2.33
N THR A 115 14.42 -6.12 2.73
CA THR A 115 13.17 -5.66 3.31
C THR A 115 13.47 -5.31 4.75
N TYR A 116 13.36 -4.03 5.06
CA TYR A 116 13.60 -3.50 6.39
C TYR A 116 12.46 -3.97 7.31
N ASP A 117 12.77 -5.02 8.08
CA ASP A 117 12.30 -5.36 9.43
C ASP A 117 10.93 -4.78 9.88
N LEU A 118 9.89 -5.60 9.70
CA LEU A 118 8.62 -5.50 10.42
C LEU A 118 8.87 -5.86 11.90
N GLN A 119 9.09 -4.85 12.73
CA GLN A 119 9.06 -4.99 14.19
C GLN A 119 7.67 -4.54 14.71
N VAL A 120 6.75 -5.48 14.83
CA VAL A 120 5.58 -5.39 15.72
C VAL A 120 5.74 -6.43 16.85
N PRO A 121 5.69 -6.03 18.13
CA PRO A 121 5.79 -6.94 19.28
C PRO A 121 4.46 -7.67 19.58
N PRO A 122 4.46 -8.93 20.06
CA PRO A 122 3.24 -9.62 20.48
C PRO A 122 2.80 -9.25 21.92
N VAL A 123 1.49 -9.10 22.17
CA VAL A 123 0.94 -8.99 23.53
C VAL A 123 1.09 -10.30 24.35
N SER A 124 1.51 -10.15 25.61
CA SER A 124 0.89 -10.76 26.81
C SER A 124 1.35 -10.02 28.07
#